data_AF-D5EP80-F1
#
_entry.id   AF-D5EP80-F1
#
_cell.length_a   1.000
_cell.length_b   1.000
_cell.length_c   1.000
_cell.angle_alpha   90.00
_cell.angle_beta   90.00
_cell.angle_gamma   90.00
#
_symmetry.space_group_name_H-M   'P 1'
#
loop_
_entity.id
_entity.type
_entity.pdbx_description
1 polymer ?
#
loop_
_entity_poly.entity_id
_entity_poly.type
_entity_poly.pdbx_seq_one_letter_code
_entity_poly.pdbx_strand_id
1 'polypeptide(L)'
;MSNENTAELITINIDGKDVEVPKGINIVEAVKMAGKGKEVPHYCYHPKLSIAGNCRMCMVEMGMPMRDRGTGEPVLDENGVQKIGWMPKPTIGCATNASPGMHIKTNSPMVKESRNGVTEFLLINHPLDCPICDQAGECKLQEFSAEHGRGESRFIEDKNVKPKRTTLGPRVTLDDERCILCARCVRFSKEIADDDCLGFVDRGTYSTLTCYPGKDLSHNYSLNTVDICPVGALTSTDFRFKMRVWFLKRTNSICTESSVGANTTVWSREGKIYRVTPRRNDAVNDTWMTDSGRELFKDIDCDERLTHYTVDGVHKTIEEAAAAAVALLKQGGVHILASAHSTVEEQFYYKLIAERSDASVSALSKLGEGDGILLSEDRTPNMRGALLNGLISELPATDLGDLGTKIDSGAIKTLVVVGEDLTKLGVSEESLKQVKIIYFGSHTNEVSKIADVVFPSLSVFEKQGSFVNQSFRLQKFEVAVPGPRGILQDTCALEMIAAPLADEKPVACTMEDIWGRISAKVGQFSEVTWRGIGTQGHTLDATAFLDLPFPETKNLKFDPVAFKEAQATPAGA
;
A
#
# COMPACT_ATOMS: atom_id res chain seq x y z
N MET A 1 8.24 13.17 18.17
CA MET A 1 8.71 14.18 17.20
C MET A 1 8.94 13.51 15.87
N SER A 2 8.54 14.16 14.78
CA SER A 2 9.08 13.88 13.47
C SER A 2 10.60 13.81 13.59
N ASN A 3 11.21 12.64 13.34
CA ASN A 3 12.59 12.60 12.85
C ASN A 3 12.60 13.16 11.41
N GLU A 4 12.07 14.37 11.23
CA GLU A 4 12.69 15.31 10.32
C GLU A 4 14.00 15.66 11.02
N ASN A 5 15.02 14.86 10.72
CA ASN A 5 16.38 15.38 10.68
C ASN A 5 16.24 16.78 10.09
N THR A 6 16.48 17.84 10.86
CA THR A 6 16.53 19.20 10.35
C THR A 6 17.70 19.24 9.39
N ALA A 7 17.47 18.75 8.18
CA ALA A 7 18.51 18.43 7.24
C ALA A 7 19.13 19.75 6.89
N GLU A 8 20.42 19.91 7.21
CA GLU A 8 21.20 21.09 6.88
C GLU A 8 20.93 21.42 5.41
N LEU A 9 20.23 22.54 5.17
CA LEU A 9 19.90 22.96 3.82
C LEU A 9 21.11 23.65 3.22
N ILE A 10 21.42 23.28 1.99
CA ILE A 10 22.48 23.89 1.19
C ILE A 10 21.87 24.53 -0.04
N THR A 11 22.40 25.68 -0.42
CA THR A 11 22.00 26.35 -1.66
C THR A 11 22.80 25.79 -2.83
N ILE A 12 22.08 25.31 -3.85
CA ILE A 12 22.63 24.94 -5.15
C ILE A 12 21.88 25.68 -6.25
N ASN A 13 22.51 25.86 -7.40
CA ASN A 13 21.88 26.46 -8.58
C ASN A 13 21.43 25.37 -9.56
N ILE A 14 20.15 25.37 -9.94
CA ILE A 14 19.58 24.45 -10.93
C ILE A 14 18.96 25.29 -12.07
N ASP A 15 19.50 25.13 -13.28
CA ASP A 15 19.10 25.87 -14.48
C ASP A 15 19.04 27.40 -14.27
N GLY A 16 19.99 27.96 -13.52
CA GLY A 16 20.05 29.39 -13.22
C GLY A 16 19.20 29.85 -12.04
N LYS A 17 18.55 28.93 -11.31
CA LYS A 17 17.76 29.25 -10.11
C LYS A 17 18.40 28.66 -8.86
N ASP A 18 18.62 29.50 -7.86
CA ASP A 18 19.08 29.04 -6.56
C ASP A 18 17.94 28.37 -5.80
N VAL A 19 18.24 27.19 -5.25
CA VAL A 19 17.29 26.34 -4.53
C VAL A 19 17.95 25.76 -3.30
N GLU A 20 17.19 25.71 -2.22
CA GLU A 20 17.63 25.08 -0.98
C GLU A 20 17.30 23.60 -1.03
N VAL A 21 18.31 22.76 -0.82
CA VAL A 21 18.15 21.30 -0.82
C VAL A 21 18.83 20.68 0.38
N PRO A 22 18.33 19.54 0.88
CA PRO A 22 19.01 18.79 1.94
C PRO A 22 20.45 18.44 1.56
N LYS A 23 21.40 18.68 2.45
CA LYS A 23 22.81 18.31 2.24
C LYS A 23 22.95 16.82 1.94
N GLY A 24 23.73 16.51 0.90
CA GLY A 24 24.00 15.13 0.51
C GLY A 24 22.91 14.47 -0.34
N ILE A 25 21.78 15.14 -0.62
CA ILE A 25 20.78 14.64 -1.56
C ILE A 25 21.40 14.49 -2.96
N ASN A 26 21.02 13.44 -3.69
CA ASN A 26 21.48 13.28 -5.06
C ASN A 26 20.81 14.28 -6.00
N ILE A 27 21.44 14.57 -7.15
CA ILE A 27 20.95 15.59 -8.09
C ILE A 27 19.61 15.21 -8.73
N VAL A 28 19.30 13.92 -8.90
CA VAL A 28 17.98 13.50 -9.44
C VAL A 28 16.86 13.95 -8.50
N GLU A 29 16.99 13.69 -7.20
CA GLU A 29 16.00 14.12 -6.21
C GLU A 29 16.05 15.63 -5.96
N ALA A 30 17.23 16.26 -6.00
CA ALA A 30 17.38 17.71 -5.88
C ALA A 30 16.59 18.44 -6.97
N VAL A 31 16.73 18.01 -8.24
CA VAL A 31 16.01 18.58 -9.38
C VAL A 31 14.51 18.32 -9.24
N LYS A 32 14.11 17.13 -8.78
CA LYS A 32 12.69 16.78 -8.57
C LYS A 32 12.04 17.64 -7.48
N MET A 33 12.78 17.94 -6.42
CA MET A 33 12.29 18.79 -5.32
C MET A 33 12.22 20.26 -5.73
N ALA A 34 13.23 20.75 -6.46
CA ALA A 34 13.30 22.12 -6.97
C ALA A 34 12.33 22.40 -8.14
N GLY A 35 12.11 21.40 -8.97
CA GLY A 35 11.32 21.50 -10.18
C GLY A 35 9.87 21.16 -9.92
N LYS A 36 8.97 22.14 -10.00
CA LYS A 36 7.50 21.97 -10.06
C LYS A 36 7.09 21.11 -11.29
N GLY A 37 7.47 19.83 -11.33
CA GLY A 37 7.28 18.91 -12.46
C GLY A 37 8.50 18.68 -13.38
N LYS A 38 9.71 19.15 -13.04
CA LYS A 38 10.92 18.80 -13.82
C LYS A 38 11.53 17.50 -13.27
N GLU A 39 11.71 16.50 -14.13
CA GLU A 39 12.34 15.22 -13.79
C GLU A 39 13.63 15.03 -14.58
N VAL A 40 14.68 14.51 -13.93
CA VAL A 40 15.87 14.01 -14.63
C VAL A 40 15.58 12.57 -15.04
N PRO A 41 15.57 12.23 -16.35
CA PRO A 41 15.21 10.90 -16.81
C PRO A 41 16.20 9.86 -16.29
N HIS A 42 15.70 8.71 -15.83
CA HIS A 42 16.53 7.67 -15.21
C HIS A 42 15.87 6.29 -15.26
N TYR A 43 16.69 5.23 -15.44
CA TYR A 43 16.19 3.84 -15.48
C TYR A 43 16.70 2.94 -14.37
N CYS A 44 17.96 3.07 -13.95
CA CYS A 44 18.51 2.20 -12.90
C CYS A 44 18.26 2.79 -11.50
N TYR A 45 18.28 4.11 -11.36
CA TYR A 45 18.06 4.76 -10.08
C TYR A 45 16.65 4.47 -9.55
N HIS A 46 16.53 4.14 -8.27
CA HIS A 46 15.27 4.00 -7.56
C HIS A 46 15.52 4.53 -6.14
N PRO A 47 14.65 5.38 -5.56
CA PRO A 47 14.92 6.05 -4.28
C PRO A 47 15.06 5.10 -3.09
N LYS A 48 14.60 3.85 -3.23
CA LYS A 48 14.62 2.82 -2.19
C LYS A 48 15.57 1.65 -2.50
N LEU A 49 16.51 1.83 -3.43
CA LEU A 49 17.55 0.85 -3.77
C LEU A 49 18.92 1.54 -3.83
N SER A 50 20.00 0.77 -3.68
CA SER A 50 21.37 1.27 -3.80
C SER A 50 21.65 1.93 -5.16
N ILE A 51 22.58 2.87 -5.24
CA ILE A 51 22.89 3.57 -6.49
C ILE A 51 23.78 2.68 -7.39
N ALA A 52 23.31 2.39 -8.61
CA ALA A 52 24.06 1.58 -9.58
C ALA A 52 24.85 2.42 -10.61
N GLY A 53 24.20 3.41 -11.24
CA GLY A 53 24.82 4.22 -12.30
C GLY A 53 24.98 3.53 -13.67
N ASN A 54 24.41 2.34 -13.88
CA ASN A 54 24.63 1.53 -15.09
C ASN A 54 23.98 2.14 -16.36
N CYS A 55 22.82 2.78 -16.25
CA CYS A 55 22.04 3.21 -17.43
C CYS A 55 22.46 4.56 -18.04
N ARG A 56 23.18 5.41 -17.29
CA ARG A 56 23.65 6.75 -17.71
C ARG A 56 22.57 7.75 -18.22
N MET A 57 21.28 7.45 -18.13
CA MET A 57 20.21 8.35 -18.59
C MET A 57 20.12 9.66 -17.81
N CYS A 58 20.50 9.63 -16.52
CA CYS A 58 20.43 10.79 -15.61
C CYS A 58 21.56 11.82 -15.78
N MET A 59 22.17 11.91 -16.97
CA MET A 59 23.27 12.83 -17.21
C MET A 59 22.85 14.30 -17.05
N VAL A 60 23.71 15.07 -16.40
CA VAL A 60 23.60 16.52 -16.15
C VAL A 60 24.96 17.19 -16.33
N GLU A 61 24.95 18.47 -16.70
CA GLU A 61 26.16 19.30 -16.75
C GLU A 61 26.33 19.97 -15.40
N MET A 62 27.46 19.69 -14.75
CA MET A 62 27.78 20.20 -13.42
C MET A 62 28.92 21.21 -13.51
N GLY A 63 28.80 22.28 -12.74
CA GLY A 63 29.83 23.30 -12.55
C GLY A 63 30.00 23.65 -11.08
N MET A 64 31.16 24.20 -10.76
CA MET A 64 31.48 24.73 -9.44
C MET A 64 32.01 26.17 -9.58
N PRO A 65 31.79 27.05 -8.59
CA PRO A 65 32.36 28.38 -8.59
C PRO A 65 33.88 28.30 -8.58
N MET A 66 34.54 28.97 -9.53
CA MET A 66 35.98 28.93 -9.69
C MET A 66 36.68 29.69 -8.57
N ARG A 67 37.77 29.10 -8.07
CA ARG A 67 38.73 29.73 -7.17
C ARG A 67 40.12 29.63 -7.76
N ASP A 68 40.92 30.67 -7.60
CA ASP A 68 42.31 30.68 -8.05
C ASP A 68 43.10 29.60 -7.29
N ARG A 69 43.93 28.83 -8.00
CA ARG A 69 44.66 27.69 -7.42
C ARG A 69 45.84 28.11 -6.56
N GLY A 70 46.36 29.33 -6.74
CA GLY A 70 47.47 29.88 -5.97
C GLY A 70 47.00 30.73 -4.78
N THR A 71 45.98 31.57 -4.96
CA THR A 71 45.52 32.51 -3.93
C THR A 71 44.26 32.07 -3.19
N GLY A 72 43.49 31.12 -3.73
CA GLY A 72 42.22 30.67 -3.16
C GLY A 72 41.05 31.64 -3.33
N GLU A 73 41.29 32.80 -3.95
CA GLU A 73 40.28 33.85 -4.14
C GLU A 73 39.28 33.50 -5.26
N PRO A 74 38.03 34.01 -5.20
CA PRO A 74 37.04 33.84 -6.26
C PRO A 74 37.52 34.40 -7.60
N VAL A 75 37.48 33.60 -8.66
CA VAL A 75 37.73 34.10 -10.02
C VAL A 75 36.45 34.77 -10.51
N LEU A 76 36.49 36.08 -10.72
CA LEU A 76 35.34 36.86 -11.19
C LEU A 76 35.31 36.93 -12.72
N ASP A 77 34.10 37.00 -13.29
CA ASP A 77 33.86 37.29 -14.70
C ASP A 77 33.86 38.80 -14.98
N GLU A 78 33.64 39.16 -16.24
CA GLU A 78 33.63 40.56 -16.73
C GLU A 78 32.56 41.43 -16.05
N ASN A 79 31.56 40.82 -15.40
CA ASN A 79 30.48 41.51 -14.68
C ASN A 79 30.69 41.51 -13.15
N GLY A 80 31.84 41.03 -12.67
CA GLY A 80 32.16 40.92 -11.24
C GLY A 80 31.45 39.76 -10.53
N VAL A 81 30.86 38.82 -11.27
CA VAL A 81 30.20 37.62 -10.72
C VAL A 81 31.20 36.46 -10.71
N GLN A 82 31.17 35.60 -9.68
CA GLN A 82 32.08 34.46 -9.62
C GLN A 82 31.86 33.51 -10.81
N LYS A 83 32.93 33.30 -11.59
CA LYS A 83 32.91 32.45 -12.79
C LYS A 83 32.64 31.00 -12.42
N ILE A 84 31.73 30.34 -13.13
CA ILE A 84 31.45 28.92 -12.95
C ILE A 84 32.33 28.06 -13.86
N GLY A 85 33.10 27.16 -13.26
CA GLY A 85 33.92 26.16 -13.94
C GLY A 85 33.08 24.93 -14.25
N TRP A 86 32.51 24.88 -15.45
CA TRP A 86 31.74 23.74 -15.95
C TRP A 86 32.66 22.55 -16.25
N MET A 87 32.24 21.35 -15.84
CA MET A 87 33.00 20.13 -16.14
C MET A 87 32.95 19.80 -17.63
N PRO A 88 34.07 19.31 -18.22
CA PRO A 88 34.16 19.01 -19.65
C PRO A 88 33.36 17.77 -20.07
N LYS A 89 32.88 16.96 -19.12
CA LYS A 89 32.08 15.76 -19.36
C LYS A 89 30.79 15.84 -18.55
N PRO A 90 29.66 15.31 -19.08
CA PRO A 90 28.45 15.18 -18.30
C PRO A 90 28.66 14.23 -17.12
N THR A 91 27.96 14.48 -16.03
CA THR A 91 28.02 13.70 -14.80
C THR A 91 26.69 13.02 -14.54
N ILE A 92 26.71 11.89 -13.84
CA ILE A 92 25.47 11.18 -13.51
C ILE A 92 24.80 11.85 -12.30
N GLY A 93 23.54 12.26 -12.45
CA GLY A 93 22.80 12.90 -11.38
C GLY A 93 22.47 11.98 -10.22
N CYS A 94 22.36 10.65 -10.45
CA CYS A 94 21.94 9.71 -9.42
C CYS A 94 23.02 9.41 -8.37
N ALA A 95 24.30 9.55 -8.71
CA ALA A 95 25.42 9.30 -7.79
C ALA A 95 26.16 10.59 -7.38
N THR A 96 25.85 11.70 -8.03
CA THR A 96 26.37 13.01 -7.62
C THR A 96 25.51 13.53 -6.49
N ASN A 97 26.15 13.87 -5.37
CA ASN A 97 25.48 14.51 -4.24
C ASN A 97 25.61 16.04 -4.33
N ALA A 98 24.56 16.74 -3.92
CA ALA A 98 24.55 18.18 -3.85
C ALA A 98 25.58 18.69 -2.84
N SER A 99 26.32 19.74 -3.22
CA SER A 99 27.30 20.43 -2.39
C SER A 99 27.11 21.95 -2.51
N PRO A 100 27.43 22.74 -1.46
CA PRO A 100 27.23 24.19 -1.49
C PRO A 100 27.85 24.87 -2.71
N GLY A 101 27.08 25.73 -3.37
CA GLY A 101 27.51 26.47 -4.56
C GLY A 101 27.56 25.66 -5.85
N MET A 102 27.18 24.38 -5.83
CA MET A 102 27.10 23.55 -7.05
C MET A 102 26.11 24.14 -8.05
N HIS A 103 26.49 24.18 -9.33
CA HIS A 103 25.63 24.61 -10.42
C HIS A 103 25.31 23.43 -11.34
N ILE A 104 24.04 23.23 -11.65
CA ILE A 104 23.53 22.13 -12.47
C ILE A 104 22.74 22.71 -13.65
N LYS A 105 23.07 22.26 -14.86
CA LYS A 105 22.24 22.44 -16.05
C LYS A 105 21.64 21.10 -16.46
N THR A 106 20.33 21.07 -16.61
CA THR A 106 19.58 19.85 -16.96
C THR A 106 19.19 19.80 -18.43
N ASN A 107 19.37 20.90 -19.18
CA ASN A 107 18.86 21.09 -20.53
C ASN A 107 19.89 21.66 -21.53
N SER A 108 21.18 21.65 -21.20
CA SER A 108 22.23 22.13 -22.09
C SER A 108 22.36 21.26 -23.35
N PRO A 109 22.98 21.77 -24.44
CA PRO A 109 23.21 20.98 -25.65
C PRO A 109 23.95 19.66 -25.38
N MET A 110 24.96 19.70 -24.49
CA MET A 110 25.71 18.51 -24.08
C MET A 110 24.81 17.48 -23.40
N VAL A 111 23.94 17.90 -22.48
CA VAL A 111 23.03 17.01 -21.77
C VAL A 111 21.99 16.39 -22.70
N LYS A 112 21.39 17.20 -23.59
CA LYS A 112 20.43 16.72 -24.59
C LYS A 112 21.06 15.67 -25.51
N GLU A 113 22.25 15.96 -26.03
CA GLU A 113 22.95 15.02 -26.91
C GLU A 113 23.36 13.73 -26.17
N SER A 114 23.78 13.85 -24.91
CA SER A 114 24.10 12.70 -24.08
C SER A 114 22.90 11.79 -23.83
N ARG A 115 21.71 12.37 -23.56
CA ARG A 115 20.46 11.62 -23.39
C ARG A 115 20.01 10.97 -24.69
N ASN A 116 20.10 11.69 -25.81
CA ASN A 116 19.84 11.14 -27.15
C ASN A 116 20.70 9.90 -27.42
N GLY A 117 22.02 10.00 -27.18
CA GLY A 117 22.95 8.89 -27.38
C GLY A 117 22.63 7.69 -26.50
N VAL A 118 22.33 7.90 -25.21
CA VAL A 118 21.93 6.80 -24.31
C VAL A 118 20.62 6.15 -24.78
N THR A 119 19.60 6.94 -25.14
CA THR A 119 18.33 6.40 -25.65
C THR A 119 18.57 5.56 -26.90
N GLU A 120 19.41 6.02 -27.82
CA GLU A 120 19.77 5.26 -29.02
C GLU A 120 20.44 3.94 -28.65
N PHE A 121 21.45 3.93 -27.78
CA PHE A 121 22.11 2.69 -27.33
C PHE A 121 21.15 1.69 -26.67
N LEU A 122 20.19 2.19 -25.88
CA LEU A 122 19.17 1.35 -25.26
C LEU A 122 18.22 0.73 -26.29
N LEU A 123 17.90 1.45 -27.37
CA LEU A 123 16.97 1.00 -28.41
C LEU A 123 17.63 0.16 -29.51
N ILE A 124 18.96 0.12 -29.60
CA ILE A 124 19.68 -0.69 -30.61
C ILE A 124 19.22 -2.15 -30.58
N ASN A 125 19.28 -2.81 -29.42
CA ASN A 125 18.88 -4.22 -29.29
C ASN A 125 17.47 -4.40 -28.70
N HIS A 126 16.79 -3.33 -28.31
CA HIS A 126 15.42 -3.43 -27.81
C HIS A 126 14.46 -3.84 -28.94
N PRO A 127 13.56 -4.82 -28.72
CA PRO A 127 12.67 -5.34 -29.75
C PRO A 127 11.55 -4.35 -30.07
N LEU A 128 10.98 -4.47 -31.27
CA LEU A 128 9.81 -3.71 -31.70
C LEU A 128 8.49 -4.33 -31.18
N ASP A 129 8.49 -4.68 -29.90
CA ASP A 129 7.40 -5.41 -29.23
C ASP A 129 6.32 -4.48 -28.66
N CYS A 130 6.44 -3.15 -28.76
CA CYS A 130 5.55 -2.20 -28.10
C CYS A 130 4.03 -2.50 -28.25
N PRO A 131 3.50 -2.92 -29.43
CA PRO A 131 2.08 -3.25 -29.55
C PRO A 131 1.64 -4.46 -28.71
N ILE A 132 2.51 -5.45 -28.57
CA ILE A 132 2.22 -6.70 -27.83
C ILE A 132 2.69 -6.65 -26.37
N CYS A 133 3.62 -5.74 -26.04
CA CYS A 133 4.17 -5.55 -24.71
C CYS A 133 3.07 -5.14 -23.71
N ASP A 134 3.04 -5.80 -22.56
CA ASP A 134 2.04 -5.53 -21.52
C ASP A 134 2.26 -4.18 -20.82
N GLN A 135 3.52 -3.80 -20.63
CA GLN A 135 3.94 -2.52 -20.04
C GLN A 135 3.67 -1.31 -20.95
N ALA A 136 3.22 -1.53 -22.19
CA ALA A 136 2.92 -0.42 -23.09
C ALA A 136 1.92 0.55 -22.44
N GLY A 137 2.19 1.86 -22.53
CA GLY A 137 1.39 2.89 -21.87
C GLY A 137 1.77 3.23 -20.42
N GLU A 138 2.59 2.39 -19.78
CA GLU A 138 3.25 2.68 -18.50
C GLU A 138 4.75 2.35 -18.52
N CYS A 139 5.34 2.31 -19.73
CA CYS A 139 6.73 2.00 -19.96
C CYS A 139 7.58 3.27 -19.92
N LYS A 140 8.50 3.36 -18.95
CA LYS A 140 9.39 4.53 -18.83
C LYS A 140 10.33 4.69 -20.02
N LEU A 141 10.72 3.58 -20.67
CA LEU A 141 11.52 3.64 -21.89
C LEU A 141 10.75 4.27 -23.05
N GLN A 142 9.45 3.98 -23.15
CA GLN A 142 8.59 4.59 -24.16
C GLN A 142 8.42 6.09 -23.89
N GLU A 143 8.12 6.48 -22.65
CA GLU A 143 7.95 7.87 -22.23
C GLU A 143 9.21 8.71 -22.51
N PHE A 144 10.37 8.29 -21.98
CA PHE A 144 11.61 9.04 -22.16
C PHE A 144 12.13 8.99 -23.60
N SER A 145 11.85 7.93 -24.37
CA SER A 145 12.17 7.93 -25.80
C SER A 145 11.33 8.93 -26.58
N ALA A 146 10.06 9.12 -26.23
CA ALA A 146 9.21 10.10 -26.88
C ALA A 146 9.60 11.54 -26.50
N GLU A 147 10.00 11.77 -25.24
CA GLU A 147 10.34 13.11 -24.73
C GLU A 147 11.78 13.54 -25.05
N HIS A 148 12.73 12.61 -25.04
CA HIS A 148 14.17 12.90 -25.12
C HIS A 148 14.91 12.12 -26.21
N GLY A 149 14.22 11.34 -27.04
CA GLY A 149 14.83 10.62 -28.16
C GLY A 149 14.86 11.42 -29.46
N ARG A 150 15.64 10.94 -30.43
CA ARG A 150 15.78 11.56 -31.76
C ARG A 150 14.56 11.37 -32.69
N GLY A 151 13.66 10.44 -32.38
CA GLY A 151 12.49 10.09 -33.20
C GLY A 151 12.77 9.16 -34.39
N GLU A 152 14.03 9.03 -34.80
CA GLU A 152 14.48 8.11 -35.85
C GLU A 152 15.58 7.17 -35.35
N SER A 153 15.67 5.98 -35.95
CA SER A 153 16.75 5.02 -35.69
C SER A 153 17.75 5.05 -36.84
N ARG A 154 19.05 5.05 -36.52
CA ARG A 154 20.15 4.87 -37.48
C ARG A 154 20.63 3.42 -37.58
N PHE A 155 20.15 2.56 -36.67
CA PHE A 155 20.54 1.15 -36.60
C PHE A 155 19.76 0.34 -37.65
N ILE A 156 20.48 -0.22 -38.62
CA ILE A 156 19.94 -1.01 -39.75
C ILE A 156 20.39 -2.48 -39.73
N GLU A 157 21.14 -2.88 -38.70
CA GLU A 157 21.66 -4.24 -38.54
C GLU A 157 20.67 -5.13 -37.79
N ASP A 158 20.98 -6.42 -37.71
CA ASP A 158 20.20 -7.37 -36.93
C ASP A 158 20.34 -7.11 -35.43
N LYS A 159 19.20 -7.11 -34.73
CA LYS A 159 19.13 -6.99 -33.27
C LYS A 159 19.53 -8.30 -32.61
N ASN A 160 20.18 -8.22 -31.44
CA ASN A 160 20.45 -9.40 -30.65
C ASN A 160 19.15 -10.02 -30.10
N VAL A 161 18.91 -11.28 -30.44
CA VAL A 161 17.75 -12.06 -30.00
C VAL A 161 18.08 -12.72 -28.67
N LYS A 162 17.18 -12.57 -27.68
CA LYS A 162 17.34 -13.12 -26.32
C LYS A 162 16.14 -13.99 -25.95
N PRO A 163 16.22 -14.80 -24.89
CA PRO A 163 15.10 -15.63 -24.45
C PRO A 163 13.82 -14.80 -24.18
N LYS A 164 12.69 -15.29 -24.67
CA LYS A 164 11.35 -14.72 -24.46
C LYS A 164 10.49 -15.73 -23.69
N ARG A 165 9.54 -15.24 -22.89
CA ARG A 165 8.59 -16.05 -22.11
C ARG A 165 9.28 -17.05 -21.17
N THR A 166 10.39 -16.65 -20.56
CA THR A 166 11.08 -17.45 -19.57
C THR A 166 10.35 -17.32 -18.24
N THR A 167 9.90 -18.44 -17.67
CA THR A 167 9.30 -18.45 -16.34
C THR A 167 10.40 -18.36 -15.29
N LEU A 168 10.45 -17.25 -14.54
CA LEU A 168 11.42 -17.09 -13.45
C LEU A 168 10.90 -17.62 -12.12
N GLY A 169 9.58 -17.72 -11.98
CA GLY A 169 8.91 -18.20 -10.77
C GLY A 169 7.39 -18.30 -11.00
N PRO A 170 6.61 -18.59 -9.95
CA PRO A 170 5.17 -18.82 -10.09
C PRO A 170 4.39 -17.59 -10.59
N ARG A 171 4.88 -16.37 -10.31
CA ARG A 171 4.15 -15.12 -10.53
C ARG A 171 4.78 -14.20 -11.58
N VAL A 172 6.02 -14.44 -12.01
CA VAL A 172 6.77 -13.52 -12.88
C VAL A 172 7.27 -14.23 -14.14
N THR A 173 6.95 -13.64 -15.30
CA THR A 173 7.47 -14.07 -16.60
C THR A 173 8.44 -13.03 -17.16
N LEU A 174 9.59 -13.50 -17.67
CA LEU A 174 10.65 -12.70 -18.27
C LEU A 174 10.62 -12.77 -19.80
N ASP A 175 10.53 -11.60 -20.43
CA ASP A 175 10.85 -11.37 -21.84
C ASP A 175 12.18 -10.59 -21.92
N ASP A 176 13.31 -11.30 -21.92
CA ASP A 176 14.65 -10.71 -21.69
C ASP A 176 15.12 -9.79 -22.83
N GLU A 177 14.58 -9.95 -24.03
CA GLU A 177 14.84 -9.01 -25.14
C GLU A 177 14.45 -7.57 -24.79
N ARG A 178 13.44 -7.40 -23.93
CA ARG A 178 13.00 -6.07 -23.49
C ARG A 178 13.86 -5.54 -22.35
N CYS A 179 14.69 -6.36 -21.71
CA CYS A 179 15.50 -5.98 -20.56
C CYS A 179 16.63 -5.04 -20.98
N ILE A 180 16.72 -3.89 -20.29
CA ILE A 180 17.76 -2.88 -20.51
C ILE A 180 18.91 -2.98 -19.50
N LEU A 181 19.03 -4.12 -18.80
CA LEU A 181 20.13 -4.42 -17.87
C LEU A 181 20.34 -3.34 -16.77
N CYS A 182 19.25 -2.72 -16.30
CA CYS A 182 19.31 -1.64 -15.30
C CYS A 182 19.59 -2.14 -13.86
N ALA A 183 19.62 -3.45 -13.65
CA ALA A 183 19.89 -4.12 -12.38
C ALA A 183 18.91 -3.76 -11.23
N ARG A 184 17.71 -3.20 -11.50
CA ARG A 184 16.74 -2.88 -10.44
C ARG A 184 16.19 -4.14 -9.76
N CYS A 185 15.77 -5.13 -10.54
CA CYS A 185 15.27 -6.40 -10.03
C CYS A 185 16.31 -7.16 -9.21
N VAL A 186 17.56 -7.26 -9.71
CA VAL A 186 18.69 -7.91 -9.01
C VAL A 186 18.95 -7.23 -7.66
N ARG A 187 19.07 -5.90 -7.63
CA ARG A 187 19.27 -5.14 -6.38
C ARG A 187 18.09 -5.28 -5.43
N PHE A 188 16.86 -5.24 -5.91
CA PHE A 188 15.69 -5.44 -5.08
C PHE A 188 15.68 -6.82 -4.42
N SER A 189 15.92 -7.86 -5.21
CA SER A 189 15.96 -9.25 -4.75
C SER A 189 16.97 -9.40 -3.60
N LYS A 190 18.15 -8.80 -3.76
CA LYS A 190 19.24 -8.88 -2.78
C LYS A 190 19.07 -7.96 -1.57
N GLU A 191 18.65 -6.72 -1.77
CA GLU A 191 18.70 -5.67 -0.74
C GLU A 191 17.42 -5.58 0.08
N ILE A 192 16.27 -5.91 -0.51
CA ILE A 192 14.95 -5.71 0.11
C ILE A 192 14.28 -7.05 0.40
N ALA A 193 14.20 -7.94 -0.61
CA ALA A 193 13.56 -9.24 -0.42
C ALA A 193 14.46 -10.24 0.34
N ASP A 194 15.73 -9.89 0.56
CA ASP A 194 16.76 -10.73 1.19
C ASP A 194 16.87 -12.15 0.57
N ASP A 195 16.62 -12.24 -0.74
CA ASP A 195 16.79 -13.45 -1.52
C ASP A 195 17.53 -13.13 -2.81
N ASP A 196 18.85 -13.29 -2.80
CA ASP A 196 19.73 -13.11 -3.96
C ASP A 196 19.51 -14.27 -4.96
N CYS A 197 18.38 -14.26 -5.66
CA CYS A 197 17.98 -15.28 -6.63
C CYS A 197 18.15 -14.83 -8.09
N LEU A 198 18.25 -13.52 -8.37
CA LEU A 198 18.38 -12.97 -9.72
C LEU A 198 19.81 -12.49 -10.00
N GLY A 199 20.31 -12.75 -11.21
CA GLY A 199 21.62 -12.28 -11.65
C GLY A 199 21.72 -12.08 -13.16
N PHE A 200 22.77 -11.37 -13.58
CA PHE A 200 23.15 -11.33 -14.99
C PHE A 200 24.22 -12.37 -15.26
N VAL A 201 24.01 -13.17 -16.30
CA VAL A 201 25.03 -14.06 -16.87
C VAL A 201 25.55 -13.48 -18.18
N ASP A 202 26.65 -14.03 -18.68
CA ASP A 202 27.39 -13.53 -19.85
C ASP A 202 27.89 -12.08 -19.72
N ARG A 203 28.51 -11.56 -20.79
CA ARG A 203 29.10 -10.21 -20.81
C ARG A 203 28.73 -9.42 -22.07
N GLY A 204 28.67 -8.10 -21.92
CA GLY A 204 28.40 -7.18 -23.03
C GLY A 204 26.97 -7.31 -23.54
N THR A 205 26.78 -7.22 -24.85
CA THR A 205 25.44 -7.26 -25.47
C THR A 205 24.70 -8.58 -25.26
N TYR A 206 25.43 -9.67 -24.99
CA TYR A 206 24.89 -11.00 -24.73
C TYR A 206 24.47 -11.22 -23.27
N SER A 207 24.65 -10.23 -22.38
CA SER A 207 24.22 -10.40 -20.99
C SER A 207 22.71 -10.62 -20.90
N THR A 208 22.31 -11.66 -20.16
CA THR A 208 20.91 -12.05 -19.94
C THR A 208 20.56 -12.08 -18.46
N LEU A 209 19.33 -11.70 -18.12
CA LEU A 209 18.81 -11.87 -16.76
C LEU A 209 18.35 -13.31 -16.56
N THR A 210 18.75 -13.93 -15.45
CA THR A 210 18.31 -15.28 -15.09
C THR A 210 18.26 -15.48 -13.58
N CYS A 211 17.65 -16.57 -13.14
CA CYS A 211 17.75 -17.02 -11.76
C CYS A 211 19.06 -17.79 -11.54
N TYR A 212 19.61 -17.73 -10.32
CA TYR A 212 20.74 -18.56 -9.93
C TYR A 212 20.36 -20.06 -10.08
N PRO A 213 21.27 -20.93 -10.55
CA PRO A 213 20.96 -22.35 -10.73
C PRO A 213 20.35 -23.00 -9.47
N GLY A 214 19.16 -23.59 -9.62
CA GLY A 214 18.42 -24.24 -8.53
C GLY A 214 17.57 -23.30 -7.66
N LYS A 215 17.54 -22.00 -7.95
CA LYS A 215 16.61 -21.03 -7.35
C LYS A 215 15.54 -20.58 -8.35
N ASP A 216 14.41 -20.17 -7.82
CA ASP A 216 13.33 -19.49 -8.55
C ASP A 216 12.94 -18.19 -7.84
N LEU A 217 12.29 -17.29 -8.57
CA LEU A 217 11.78 -16.03 -8.04
C LEU A 217 10.41 -16.27 -7.38
N SER A 218 10.41 -16.98 -6.24
CA SER A 218 9.21 -17.47 -5.55
C SER A 218 8.89 -16.80 -4.21
N HIS A 219 9.80 -15.98 -3.68
CA HIS A 219 9.60 -15.25 -2.42
C HIS A 219 8.37 -14.33 -2.46
N ASN A 220 7.82 -13.98 -1.29
CA ASN A 220 6.56 -13.22 -1.14
C ASN A 220 6.64 -11.74 -1.57
N TYR A 221 7.65 -11.36 -2.34
CA TYR A 221 7.84 -9.99 -2.83
C TYR A 221 8.20 -9.94 -4.32
N SER A 222 8.08 -11.06 -5.03
CA SER A 222 8.53 -11.22 -6.41
C SER A 222 7.88 -10.21 -7.37
N LEU A 223 6.60 -9.86 -7.19
CA LEU A 223 5.89 -8.95 -8.08
C LEU A 223 6.35 -7.48 -7.93
N ASN A 224 7.03 -7.12 -6.85
CA ASN A 224 7.68 -5.81 -6.76
C ASN A 224 8.76 -5.65 -7.83
N THR A 225 9.36 -6.75 -8.32
CA THR A 225 10.31 -6.71 -9.44
C THR A 225 9.63 -6.29 -10.74
N VAL A 226 8.34 -6.60 -10.92
CA VAL A 226 7.51 -6.15 -12.04
C VAL A 226 7.23 -4.66 -11.89
N ASP A 227 6.82 -4.20 -10.70
CA ASP A 227 6.49 -2.78 -10.45
C ASP A 227 7.69 -1.84 -10.69
N ILE A 228 8.90 -2.26 -10.29
CA ILE A 228 10.10 -1.42 -10.47
C ILE A 228 10.74 -1.56 -11.85
N CYS A 229 10.34 -2.54 -12.65
CA CYS A 229 10.92 -2.75 -13.97
C CYS A 229 10.55 -1.55 -14.86
N PRO A 230 11.51 -0.76 -15.36
CA PRO A 230 11.19 0.43 -16.16
C PRO A 230 10.68 0.09 -17.58
N VAL A 231 10.67 -1.20 -17.92
CA VAL A 231 10.38 -1.77 -19.24
C VAL A 231 9.54 -3.02 -19.05
N GLY A 232 8.88 -3.51 -20.10
CA GLY A 232 8.06 -4.73 -20.03
C GLY A 232 8.84 -6.04 -20.10
N ALA A 233 10.00 -6.10 -19.46
CA ALA A 233 10.83 -7.30 -19.40
C ALA A 233 10.31 -8.29 -18.35
N LEU A 234 10.07 -7.81 -17.13
CA LEU A 234 9.43 -8.59 -16.07
C LEU A 234 7.95 -8.23 -16.05
N THR A 235 7.08 -9.22 -16.24
CA THR A 235 5.62 -9.03 -16.25
C THR A 235 4.95 -10.02 -15.32
N SER A 236 3.84 -9.60 -14.71
CA SER A 236 3.01 -10.50 -13.91
C SER A 236 2.42 -11.58 -14.82
N THR A 237 2.66 -12.85 -14.48
CA THR A 237 2.12 -14.00 -15.20
C THR A 237 0.59 -13.99 -15.20
N ASP A 238 -0.02 -13.50 -14.12
CA ASP A 238 -1.48 -13.41 -14.02
C ASP A 238 -2.03 -12.25 -14.86
N PHE A 239 -1.44 -11.05 -14.82
CA PHE A 239 -2.03 -9.87 -15.47
C PHE A 239 -1.73 -9.77 -16.96
N ARG A 240 -0.57 -10.29 -17.42
CA ARG A 240 -0.09 -10.10 -18.79
C ARG A 240 -1.15 -10.40 -19.85
N PHE A 241 -1.35 -9.45 -20.75
CA PHE A 241 -2.29 -9.54 -21.88
C PHE A 241 -3.78 -9.60 -21.52
N LYS A 242 -4.17 -9.47 -20.24
CA LYS A 242 -5.59 -9.40 -19.86
C LYS A 242 -6.22 -8.04 -20.14
N MET A 243 -5.47 -6.94 -19.94
CA MET A 243 -5.97 -5.57 -20.13
C MET A 243 -4.82 -4.59 -20.38
N ARG A 244 -5.10 -3.47 -21.04
CA ARG A 244 -4.15 -2.35 -21.16
C ARG A 244 -4.41 -1.31 -20.07
N VAL A 245 -3.33 -0.74 -19.54
CA VAL A 245 -3.39 0.12 -18.35
C VAL A 245 -4.13 1.43 -18.53
N TRP A 246 -4.16 1.99 -19.75
CA TRP A 246 -4.94 3.20 -20.03
C TRP A 246 -6.46 2.98 -19.99
N PHE A 247 -6.93 1.73 -19.96
CA PHE A 247 -8.34 1.42 -19.75
C PHE A 247 -8.72 1.19 -18.28
N LEU A 248 -7.72 1.05 -17.40
CA LEU A 248 -7.95 0.73 -15.99
C LEU A 248 -8.15 2.00 -15.19
N LYS A 249 -9.19 2.01 -14.35
CA LYS A 249 -9.38 2.98 -13.29
C LYS A 249 -8.44 2.65 -12.13
N ARG A 250 -7.81 3.67 -11.56
CA ARG A 250 -6.99 3.57 -10.35
C ARG A 250 -7.79 4.05 -9.15
N THR A 251 -7.85 3.23 -8.11
CA THR A 251 -8.45 3.61 -6.83
C THR A 251 -7.48 3.33 -5.69
N ASN A 252 -7.36 4.26 -4.74
CA ASN A 252 -6.53 4.07 -3.56
C ASN A 252 -7.21 3.12 -2.58
N SER A 253 -6.47 2.10 -2.13
CA SER A 253 -6.95 1.15 -1.11
C SER A 253 -5.82 0.80 -0.14
N ILE A 254 -6.11 -0.12 0.78
CA ILE A 254 -5.22 -0.58 1.85
C ILE A 254 -5.22 -2.11 1.86
N CYS A 255 -4.05 -2.72 2.06
CA CYS A 255 -3.91 -4.15 2.24
C CYS A 255 -4.43 -4.58 3.62
N THR A 256 -5.31 -5.58 3.67
CA THR A 256 -5.90 -6.09 4.92
C THR A 256 -5.24 -7.37 5.43
N GLU A 257 -4.10 -7.78 4.85
CA GLU A 257 -3.42 -9.03 5.20
C GLU A 257 -2.85 -9.04 6.64
N SER A 258 -2.41 -7.89 7.13
CA SER A 258 -1.79 -7.75 8.45
C SER A 258 -1.91 -6.33 8.99
N SER A 259 -1.50 -6.14 10.25
CA SER A 259 -1.52 -4.84 10.94
C SER A 259 -0.62 -3.78 10.29
N VAL A 260 0.24 -4.13 9.33
CA VAL A 260 1.05 -3.16 8.56
C VAL A 260 0.16 -2.17 7.79
N GLY A 261 -0.93 -2.66 7.20
CA GLY A 261 -1.86 -1.82 6.42
C GLY A 261 -1.18 -1.16 5.21
N ALA A 262 -0.46 -1.93 4.39
CA ALA A 262 0.29 -1.40 3.25
C ALA A 262 -0.63 -0.60 2.29
N ASN A 263 -0.17 0.57 1.83
CA ASN A 263 -0.93 1.38 0.88
C ASN A 263 -0.92 0.74 -0.51
N THR A 264 -2.10 0.62 -1.13
CA THR A 264 -2.26 -0.03 -2.43
C THR A 264 -3.01 0.85 -3.44
N THR A 265 -2.88 0.49 -4.70
CA THR A 265 -3.70 0.98 -5.81
C THR A 265 -4.37 -0.21 -6.48
N VAL A 266 -5.69 -0.17 -6.53
CA VAL A 266 -6.53 -1.17 -7.18
C VAL A 266 -6.77 -0.72 -8.61
N TRP A 267 -6.50 -1.61 -9.56
CA TRP A 267 -6.72 -1.37 -10.98
C TRP A 267 -7.93 -2.16 -11.44
N SER A 268 -9.02 -1.44 -11.74
CA SER A 268 -10.30 -2.03 -12.08
C SER A 268 -10.88 -1.48 -13.38
N ARG A 269 -11.77 -2.25 -14.01
CA ARG A 269 -12.57 -1.82 -15.14
C ARG A 269 -13.87 -2.60 -15.17
N GLU A 270 -14.98 -1.91 -15.43
CA GLU A 270 -16.31 -2.52 -15.59
C GLU A 270 -16.70 -3.41 -14.41
N GLY A 271 -16.35 -2.98 -13.19
CA GLY A 271 -16.64 -3.70 -11.96
C GLY A 271 -15.72 -4.89 -11.64
N LYS A 272 -14.74 -5.19 -12.50
CA LYS A 272 -13.75 -6.25 -12.28
C LYS A 272 -12.39 -5.69 -11.88
N ILE A 273 -11.75 -6.31 -10.89
CA ILE A 273 -10.36 -6.01 -10.50
C ILE A 273 -9.42 -6.87 -11.35
N TYR A 274 -8.38 -6.24 -11.91
CA TYR A 274 -7.39 -6.93 -12.74
C TYR A 274 -6.05 -7.12 -12.04
N ARG A 275 -5.64 -6.14 -11.22
CA ARG A 275 -4.41 -6.20 -10.43
C ARG A 275 -4.45 -5.22 -9.27
N VAL A 276 -3.64 -5.50 -8.25
CA VAL A 276 -3.34 -4.60 -7.13
C VAL A 276 -1.84 -4.32 -7.13
N THR A 277 -1.46 -3.05 -7.05
CA THR A 277 -0.05 -2.61 -6.99
C THR A 277 0.20 -1.78 -5.73
N PRO A 278 1.44 -1.69 -5.24
CA PRO A 278 1.78 -0.81 -4.12
C PRO A 278 1.56 0.64 -4.49
N ARG A 279 1.16 1.44 -3.51
CA ARG A 279 1.11 2.89 -3.58
C ARG A 279 2.12 3.46 -2.60
N ARG A 280 2.92 4.43 -3.05
CA ARG A 280 4.03 4.95 -2.26
C ARG A 280 3.57 5.60 -0.95
N ASN A 281 4.05 5.09 0.18
CA ASN A 281 3.97 5.71 1.51
C ASN A 281 5.21 5.37 2.33
N ASP A 282 6.11 6.34 2.43
CA ASP A 282 7.41 6.18 3.07
C ASP A 282 7.32 5.93 4.59
N ALA A 283 6.17 6.22 5.19
CA ALA A 283 5.88 5.95 6.61
C ALA A 283 5.28 4.56 6.87
N VAL A 284 4.93 3.78 5.82
CA VAL A 284 4.24 2.50 5.96
C VAL A 284 4.91 1.38 5.15
N ASN A 285 4.89 1.48 3.82
CA ASN A 285 5.36 0.40 2.95
C ASN A 285 6.41 0.83 1.93
N ASP A 286 6.91 2.06 2.01
CA ASP A 286 7.72 2.69 0.98
C ASP A 286 7.03 2.56 -0.38
N THR A 287 7.49 1.65 -1.24
CA THR A 287 6.92 1.35 -2.56
C THR A 287 6.65 -0.14 -2.74
N TRP A 288 6.65 -0.91 -1.65
CA TRP A 288 6.62 -2.37 -1.67
C TRP A 288 5.27 -2.90 -1.19
N MET A 289 4.98 -4.14 -1.54
CA MET A 289 3.82 -4.89 -1.08
C MET A 289 4.09 -6.39 -1.20
N THR A 290 3.56 -7.17 -0.26
CA THR A 290 3.57 -8.64 -0.29
C THR A 290 2.85 -9.17 -1.53
N ASP A 291 3.27 -10.32 -2.04
CA ASP A 291 2.61 -10.98 -3.17
C ASP A 291 1.27 -11.56 -2.72
N SER A 292 1.22 -12.19 -1.54
CA SER A 292 0.01 -12.69 -0.90
C SER A 292 -1.05 -11.59 -0.71
N GLY A 293 -0.65 -10.41 -0.25
CA GLY A 293 -1.53 -9.24 -0.17
C GLY A 293 -2.11 -8.79 -1.52
N ARG A 294 -1.39 -9.00 -2.63
CA ARG A 294 -1.89 -8.67 -3.99
C ARG A 294 -2.93 -9.66 -4.48
N GLU A 295 -3.02 -10.83 -3.87
CA GLU A 295 -3.97 -11.88 -4.27
C GLU A 295 -5.30 -11.80 -3.51
N LEU A 296 -5.38 -11.00 -2.44
CA LEU A 296 -6.60 -10.84 -1.63
C LEU A 296 -7.86 -10.47 -2.44
N PHE A 297 -7.71 -9.80 -3.59
CA PHE A 297 -8.88 -9.46 -4.42
C PHE A 297 -9.52 -10.67 -5.09
N LYS A 298 -8.78 -11.79 -5.22
CA LYS A 298 -9.28 -13.02 -5.83
C LYS A 298 -10.41 -13.65 -5.00
N ASP A 299 -10.42 -13.41 -3.69
CA ASP A 299 -11.46 -13.90 -2.79
C ASP A 299 -12.84 -13.28 -3.09
N ILE A 300 -12.89 -12.12 -3.75
CA ILE A 300 -14.16 -11.45 -4.10
C ILE A 300 -14.92 -12.20 -5.20
N ASP A 301 -14.20 -12.80 -6.14
CA ASP A 301 -14.76 -13.47 -7.33
C ASP A 301 -15.14 -14.95 -7.05
N CYS A 302 -15.42 -15.31 -5.79
CA CYS A 302 -15.75 -16.69 -5.41
C CYS A 302 -17.27 -16.96 -5.41
N ASP A 303 -17.62 -18.24 -5.58
CA ASP A 303 -19.02 -18.70 -5.58
C ASP A 303 -19.67 -18.65 -4.18
N GLU A 304 -18.86 -18.58 -3.12
CA GLU A 304 -19.33 -18.59 -1.72
C GLU A 304 -19.77 -17.20 -1.22
N ARG A 305 -19.73 -16.18 -2.08
CA ARG A 305 -20.09 -14.79 -1.75
C ARG A 305 -21.56 -14.66 -1.33
N LEU A 306 -21.80 -14.08 -0.17
CA LEU A 306 -23.14 -13.70 0.27
C LEU A 306 -23.66 -12.52 -0.55
N THR A 307 -24.88 -12.65 -1.09
CA THR A 307 -25.44 -11.68 -2.05
C THR A 307 -26.81 -11.13 -1.66
N HIS A 308 -27.42 -11.62 -0.58
CA HIS A 308 -28.76 -11.22 -0.14
C HIS A 308 -28.82 -11.14 1.39
N TYR A 309 -29.55 -10.15 1.91
CA TYR A 309 -29.93 -10.15 3.33
C TYR A 309 -30.94 -11.26 3.54
N THR A 310 -30.79 -12.04 4.62
CA THR A 310 -31.74 -13.11 4.93
C THR A 310 -32.21 -13.04 6.38
N VAL A 311 -33.49 -13.36 6.59
CA VAL A 311 -34.06 -13.66 7.90
C VAL A 311 -34.66 -15.05 7.83
N ASP A 312 -34.22 -15.96 8.71
CA ASP A 312 -34.59 -17.38 8.72
C ASP A 312 -34.40 -18.05 7.34
N GLY A 313 -33.30 -17.69 6.65
CA GLY A 313 -32.98 -18.18 5.30
C GLY A 313 -33.83 -17.59 4.16
N VAL A 314 -34.76 -16.69 4.45
CA VAL A 314 -35.60 -16.03 3.44
C VAL A 314 -35.01 -14.68 3.05
N HIS A 315 -34.92 -14.39 1.75
CA HIS A 315 -34.42 -13.10 1.25
C HIS A 315 -35.31 -11.94 1.71
N LYS A 316 -34.67 -10.88 2.20
CA LYS A 316 -35.32 -9.69 2.78
C LYS A 316 -34.64 -8.40 2.33
N THR A 317 -35.31 -7.27 2.55
CA THR A 317 -34.65 -5.97 2.42
C THR A 317 -33.75 -5.69 3.62
N ILE A 318 -32.84 -4.72 3.48
CA ILE A 318 -31.96 -4.29 4.57
C ILE A 318 -32.76 -3.80 5.77
N GLU A 319 -33.88 -3.11 5.55
CA GLU A 319 -34.74 -2.58 6.62
C GLU A 319 -35.46 -3.71 7.37
N GLU A 320 -35.97 -4.72 6.66
CA GLU A 320 -36.60 -5.89 7.28
C GLU A 320 -35.59 -6.70 8.10
N ALA A 321 -34.39 -6.93 7.55
CA ALA A 321 -33.32 -7.63 8.26
C ALA A 321 -32.85 -6.85 9.49
N ALA A 322 -32.68 -5.52 9.38
CA ALA A 322 -32.32 -4.66 10.50
C ALA A 322 -33.39 -4.66 11.60
N ALA A 323 -34.67 -4.61 11.23
CA ALA A 323 -35.77 -4.69 12.20
C ALA A 323 -35.79 -6.04 12.94
N ALA A 324 -35.54 -7.15 12.24
CA ALA A 324 -35.42 -8.47 12.85
C ALA A 324 -34.22 -8.53 13.82
N ALA A 325 -33.06 -8.00 13.42
CA ALA A 325 -31.89 -7.89 14.29
C ALA A 325 -32.17 -7.07 15.56
N VAL A 326 -32.81 -5.90 15.44
CA VAL A 326 -33.21 -5.07 16.59
C VAL A 326 -34.14 -5.84 17.54
N ALA A 327 -35.11 -6.59 17.00
CA ALA A 327 -36.02 -7.39 17.82
C ALA A 327 -35.29 -8.49 18.61
N LEU A 328 -34.25 -9.11 18.04
CA LEU A 328 -33.41 -10.10 18.73
C LEU A 328 -32.50 -9.45 19.78
N LEU A 329 -31.94 -8.27 19.49
CA LEU A 329 -31.07 -7.53 20.40
C LEU A 329 -31.84 -6.99 21.63
N LYS A 330 -33.10 -6.58 21.46
CA LYS A 330 -33.95 -6.12 22.58
C LYS A 330 -34.37 -7.22 23.56
N GLN A 331 -34.13 -8.50 23.26
CA GLN A 331 -34.45 -9.62 24.17
C GLN A 331 -33.45 -9.75 25.34
N GLY A 332 -32.31 -9.07 25.26
CA GLY A 332 -31.26 -9.09 26.28
C GLY A 332 -30.41 -10.38 26.26
N GLY A 333 -29.29 -10.38 27.00
CA GLY A 333 -28.30 -11.47 26.94
C GLY A 333 -27.54 -11.47 25.62
N VAL A 334 -27.13 -10.30 25.15
CA VAL A 334 -26.45 -10.12 23.87
C VAL A 334 -24.94 -10.26 24.06
N HIS A 335 -24.30 -10.99 23.15
CA HIS A 335 -22.85 -11.00 22.99
C HIS A 335 -22.47 -10.62 21.55
N ILE A 336 -21.48 -9.75 21.40
CA ILE A 336 -20.94 -9.35 20.09
C ILE A 336 -19.52 -9.86 19.96
N LEU A 337 -19.29 -10.79 19.03
CA LEU A 337 -17.97 -11.16 18.57
C LEU A 337 -17.59 -10.25 17.39
N ALA A 338 -16.91 -9.15 17.71
CA ALA A 338 -16.45 -8.18 16.74
C ALA A 338 -15.17 -8.65 16.01
N SER A 339 -14.93 -8.10 14.83
CA SER A 339 -13.74 -8.39 14.04
C SER A 339 -12.82 -7.18 13.89
N ALA A 340 -11.53 -7.41 14.06
CA ALA A 340 -10.49 -6.45 13.74
C ALA A 340 -10.21 -6.32 12.22
N HIS A 341 -11.01 -6.98 11.37
CA HIS A 341 -11.11 -6.71 9.93
C HIS A 341 -12.17 -5.66 9.58
N SER A 342 -13.05 -5.31 10.52
CA SER A 342 -14.03 -4.23 10.34
C SER A 342 -13.34 -2.87 10.34
N THR A 343 -13.89 -1.92 9.60
CA THR A 343 -13.35 -0.55 9.54
C THR A 343 -13.54 0.17 10.88
N VAL A 344 -12.82 1.27 11.09
CA VAL A 344 -13.00 2.12 12.29
C VAL A 344 -14.46 2.54 12.44
N GLU A 345 -15.13 2.83 11.33
CA GLU A 345 -16.53 3.23 11.31
C GLU A 345 -17.48 2.10 11.70
N GLU A 346 -17.25 0.89 11.19
CA GLU A 346 -18.03 -0.30 11.57
C GLU A 346 -17.83 -0.65 13.05
N GLN A 347 -16.59 -0.60 13.53
CA GLN A 347 -16.24 -0.82 14.93
C GLN A 347 -16.91 0.21 15.86
N PHE A 348 -16.99 1.48 15.45
CA PHE A 348 -17.73 2.51 16.19
C PHE A 348 -19.20 2.14 16.34
N TYR A 349 -19.84 1.64 15.27
CA TYR A 349 -21.21 1.19 15.33
C TYR A 349 -21.42 -0.06 16.18
N TYR A 350 -20.52 -1.04 16.11
CA TYR A 350 -20.58 -2.21 17.00
C TYR A 350 -20.51 -1.80 18.46
N LYS A 351 -19.66 -0.82 18.81
CA LYS A 351 -19.61 -0.25 20.16
C LYS A 351 -20.93 0.41 20.54
N LEU A 352 -21.50 1.23 19.65
CA LEU A 352 -22.77 1.89 19.89
C LEU A 352 -23.92 0.90 20.10
N ILE A 353 -23.95 -0.18 19.33
CA ILE A 353 -24.92 -1.27 19.50
C ILE A 353 -24.68 -1.98 20.84
N ALA A 354 -23.43 -2.24 21.22
CA ALA A 354 -23.09 -2.86 22.50
C ALA A 354 -23.62 -2.03 23.68
N GLU A 355 -23.33 -0.73 23.70
CA GLU A 355 -23.78 0.20 24.75
C GLU A 355 -25.31 0.29 24.82
N ARG A 356 -26.00 0.28 23.67
CA ARG A 356 -27.47 0.42 23.60
C ARG A 356 -28.23 -0.87 23.90
N SER A 357 -27.57 -2.03 23.79
CA SER A 357 -28.18 -3.35 24.05
C SER A 357 -27.65 -4.02 25.32
N ASP A 358 -26.79 -3.34 26.08
CA ASP A 358 -26.07 -3.89 27.24
C ASP A 358 -25.33 -5.19 26.88
N ALA A 359 -24.75 -5.22 25.68
CA ALA A 359 -24.06 -6.40 25.17
C ALA A 359 -22.64 -6.50 25.71
N SER A 360 -22.21 -7.72 26.00
CA SER A 360 -20.79 -8.01 26.18
C SER A 360 -20.11 -8.10 24.82
N VAL A 361 -18.86 -7.62 24.73
CA VAL A 361 -18.08 -7.61 23.49
C VAL A 361 -16.83 -8.46 23.67
N SER A 362 -16.54 -9.28 22.67
CA SER A 362 -15.24 -9.92 22.49
C SER A 362 -14.74 -9.72 21.06
N ALA A 363 -13.47 -9.96 20.85
CA ALA A 363 -12.84 -9.99 19.53
C ALA A 363 -11.79 -11.12 19.52
N LEU A 364 -11.17 -11.36 18.37
CA LEU A 364 -10.11 -12.35 18.23
C LEU A 364 -8.84 -11.72 17.65
N SER A 365 -7.71 -12.10 18.22
CA SER A 365 -6.40 -11.86 17.61
C SER A 365 -6.11 -13.00 16.63
N LYS A 366 -5.81 -12.65 15.39
CA LYS A 366 -5.29 -13.61 14.41
C LYS A 366 -3.78 -13.40 14.33
N LEU A 367 -3.01 -14.43 14.67
CA LEU A 367 -1.56 -14.38 14.66
C LEU A 367 -1.00 -15.29 13.56
N GLY A 368 0.16 -14.95 13.04
CA GLY A 368 0.92 -15.76 12.10
C GLY A 368 2.41 -15.42 12.13
N GLU A 369 3.20 -16.06 11.27
CA GLU A 369 4.63 -15.78 11.15
C GLU A 369 4.87 -14.44 10.44
N GLY A 370 5.65 -13.55 11.06
CA GLY A 370 6.12 -12.32 10.44
C GLY A 370 7.34 -12.56 9.55
N ASP A 371 7.56 -11.69 8.57
CA ASP A 371 8.72 -11.77 7.66
C ASP A 371 9.77 -10.67 7.87
N GLY A 372 9.60 -9.83 8.89
CA GLY A 372 10.50 -8.70 9.18
C GLY A 372 10.47 -7.58 8.13
N ILE A 373 9.56 -7.63 7.15
CA ILE A 373 9.43 -6.64 6.07
C ILE A 373 8.05 -5.97 6.13
N LEU A 374 7.02 -6.54 5.51
CA LEU A 374 5.67 -5.98 5.41
C LEU A 374 4.58 -6.99 5.77
N LEU A 375 4.95 -8.21 6.16
CA LEU A 375 4.04 -9.20 6.70
C LEU A 375 4.25 -9.25 8.22
N SER A 376 3.36 -8.61 8.97
CA SER A 376 3.40 -8.57 10.44
C SER A 376 2.88 -9.87 11.07
N GLU A 377 3.30 -10.20 12.29
CA GLU A 377 2.75 -11.31 13.07
C GLU A 377 1.25 -11.13 13.36
N ASP A 378 0.80 -9.88 13.53
CA ASP A 378 -0.60 -9.55 13.71
C ASP A 378 -1.32 -9.55 12.35
N ARG A 379 -2.19 -10.55 12.14
CA ARG A 379 -3.05 -10.72 10.95
C ARG A 379 -4.35 -9.93 11.04
N THR A 380 -4.46 -9.02 12.01
CA THR A 380 -5.65 -8.19 12.16
C THR A 380 -5.34 -6.74 11.75
N PRO A 381 -5.88 -6.27 10.62
CA PRO A 381 -5.46 -5.00 10.03
C PRO A 381 -5.90 -3.76 10.82
N ASN A 382 -6.86 -3.91 11.74
CA ASN A 382 -7.48 -2.80 12.46
C ASN A 382 -7.74 -3.08 13.95
N MET A 383 -6.87 -3.85 14.61
CA MET A 383 -6.95 -4.07 16.07
C MET A 383 -6.86 -2.77 16.86
N ARG A 384 -5.95 -1.87 16.43
CA ARG A 384 -5.76 -0.56 17.05
C ARG A 384 -6.98 0.34 16.85
N GLY A 385 -7.70 0.22 15.74
CA GLY A 385 -8.99 0.88 15.56
C GLY A 385 -10.02 0.45 16.62
N ALA A 386 -10.06 -0.84 16.97
CA ALA A 386 -10.99 -1.37 17.95
C ALA A 386 -10.66 -0.87 19.37
N LEU A 387 -9.37 -0.78 19.71
CA LEU A 387 -8.88 -0.18 20.96
C LEU A 387 -9.18 1.32 21.03
N LEU A 388 -8.90 2.07 19.95
CA LEU A 388 -9.12 3.52 19.89
C LEU A 388 -10.61 3.90 19.98
N ASN A 389 -11.47 3.12 19.31
CA ASN A 389 -12.91 3.25 19.48
C ASN A 389 -13.37 2.91 20.90
N GLY A 390 -12.56 2.18 21.67
CA GLY A 390 -12.93 1.59 22.95
C GLY A 390 -14.01 0.52 22.81
N LEU A 391 -14.01 -0.21 21.67
CA LEU A 391 -14.82 -1.41 21.46
C LEU A 391 -14.25 -2.58 22.28
N ILE A 392 -12.93 -2.60 22.42
CA ILE A 392 -12.17 -3.47 23.32
C ILE A 392 -11.23 -2.60 24.16
N SER A 393 -10.91 -3.07 25.37
CA SER A 393 -9.97 -2.40 26.28
C SER A 393 -8.62 -3.10 26.38
N GLU A 394 -8.57 -4.38 26.03
CA GLU A 394 -7.39 -5.24 26.12
C GLU A 394 -7.23 -6.03 24.81
N LEU A 395 -6.01 -6.54 24.56
CA LEU A 395 -5.77 -7.37 23.38
C LEU A 395 -6.49 -8.72 23.54
N PRO A 396 -7.32 -9.10 22.55
CA PRO A 396 -8.07 -10.34 22.63
C PRO A 396 -7.16 -11.57 22.51
N ALA A 397 -7.62 -12.69 23.06
CA ALA A 397 -6.98 -13.98 22.87
C ALA A 397 -7.10 -14.46 21.40
N THR A 398 -6.37 -15.53 21.07
CA THR A 398 -6.48 -16.20 19.77
C THR A 398 -7.61 -17.24 19.72
N ASP A 399 -8.21 -17.54 20.87
CA ASP A 399 -9.33 -18.46 21.02
C ASP A 399 -10.58 -17.76 21.56
N LEU A 400 -11.71 -18.46 21.51
CA LEU A 400 -13.01 -17.94 21.93
C LEU A 400 -13.23 -17.97 23.47
N GLY A 401 -12.20 -18.34 24.25
CA GLY A 401 -12.27 -18.44 25.70
C GLY A 401 -13.43 -19.30 26.17
N ASP A 402 -14.27 -18.73 27.03
CA ASP A 402 -15.44 -19.38 27.62
C ASP A 402 -16.75 -19.15 26.85
N LEU A 403 -16.68 -18.63 25.61
CA LEU A 403 -17.87 -18.28 24.82
C LEU A 403 -18.81 -19.49 24.63
N GLY A 404 -18.27 -20.66 24.31
CA GLY A 404 -19.08 -21.88 24.17
C GLY A 404 -19.80 -22.25 25.47
N THR A 405 -19.12 -22.16 26.61
CA THR A 405 -19.72 -22.42 27.93
C THR A 405 -20.79 -21.39 28.30
N LYS A 406 -20.60 -20.12 27.93
CA LYS A 406 -21.60 -19.05 28.12
C LYS A 406 -22.84 -19.25 27.25
N ILE A 407 -22.67 -19.80 26.06
CA ILE A 407 -23.78 -20.23 25.18
C ILE A 407 -24.53 -21.39 25.86
N ASP A 408 -23.83 -22.46 26.23
CA ASP A 408 -24.45 -23.68 26.79
C ASP A 408 -25.14 -23.43 28.14
N SER A 409 -24.66 -22.47 28.93
CA SER A 409 -25.30 -22.08 30.19
C SER A 409 -26.55 -21.20 30.01
N GLY A 410 -26.85 -20.75 28.78
CA GLY A 410 -27.96 -19.83 28.48
C GLY A 410 -27.73 -18.40 28.93
N ALA A 411 -26.49 -18.03 29.30
CA ALA A 411 -26.13 -16.66 29.65
C ALA A 411 -26.19 -15.73 28.43
N ILE A 412 -25.87 -16.27 27.25
CA ILE A 412 -26.01 -15.60 25.96
C ILE A 412 -27.27 -16.13 25.28
N LYS A 413 -28.16 -15.24 24.86
CA LYS A 413 -29.37 -15.56 24.09
C LYS A 413 -29.25 -15.14 22.63
N THR A 414 -28.57 -14.01 22.39
CA THR A 414 -28.35 -13.46 21.05
C THR A 414 -26.86 -13.24 20.84
N LEU A 415 -26.32 -13.78 19.76
CA LEU A 415 -24.92 -13.71 19.37
C LEU A 415 -24.79 -12.95 18.05
N VAL A 416 -24.04 -11.85 18.05
CA VAL A 416 -23.65 -11.15 16.81
C VAL A 416 -22.25 -11.62 16.43
N VAL A 417 -22.08 -12.18 15.24
CA VAL A 417 -20.81 -12.72 14.75
C VAL A 417 -20.37 -11.95 13.51
N VAL A 418 -19.15 -11.42 13.53
CA VAL A 418 -18.61 -10.63 12.41
C VAL A 418 -17.49 -11.39 11.72
N GLY A 419 -17.77 -12.00 10.57
CA GLY A 419 -16.80 -12.58 9.65
C GLY A 419 -16.08 -13.84 10.13
N GLU A 420 -16.38 -14.33 11.33
CA GLU A 420 -15.75 -15.50 11.92
C GLU A 420 -16.57 -16.77 11.72
N ASP A 421 -15.87 -17.89 11.58
CA ASP A 421 -16.45 -19.23 11.59
C ASP A 421 -16.17 -19.90 12.93
N LEU A 422 -17.15 -19.87 13.83
CA LEU A 422 -17.03 -20.34 15.20
C LEU A 422 -16.79 -21.85 15.29
N THR A 423 -17.21 -22.62 14.28
CA THR A 423 -17.02 -24.07 14.25
C THR A 423 -15.55 -24.45 14.12
N LYS A 424 -14.79 -23.66 13.34
CA LYS A 424 -13.33 -23.81 13.20
C LYS A 424 -12.57 -23.38 14.45
N LEU A 425 -13.24 -22.68 15.36
CA LEU A 425 -12.69 -22.16 16.61
C LEU A 425 -13.17 -22.97 17.83
N GLY A 426 -13.79 -24.13 17.60
CA GLY A 426 -14.11 -25.11 18.66
C GLY A 426 -15.50 -24.99 19.27
N VAL A 427 -16.38 -24.12 18.77
CA VAL A 427 -17.79 -24.08 19.20
C VAL A 427 -18.60 -25.10 18.40
N SER A 428 -19.32 -25.97 19.12
CA SER A 428 -20.14 -27.02 18.47
C SER A 428 -21.37 -26.43 17.77
N GLU A 429 -21.83 -27.09 16.69
CA GLU A 429 -23.07 -26.70 16.03
C GLU A 429 -24.28 -26.83 16.95
N GLU A 430 -24.26 -27.78 17.89
CA GLU A 430 -25.30 -27.98 18.89
C GLU A 430 -25.41 -26.79 19.84
N SER A 431 -24.28 -26.20 20.25
CA SER A 431 -24.25 -24.98 21.05
C SER A 431 -24.83 -23.80 20.25
N LEU A 432 -24.42 -23.64 18.99
CA LEU A 432 -24.89 -22.54 18.14
C LEU A 432 -26.41 -22.57 17.88
N LYS A 433 -27.01 -23.76 17.80
CA LYS A 433 -28.48 -23.92 17.64
C LYS A 433 -29.28 -23.48 18.88
N GLN A 434 -28.64 -23.30 20.04
CA GLN A 434 -29.31 -22.88 21.27
C GLN A 434 -29.47 -21.36 21.38
N VAL A 435 -28.78 -20.60 20.54
CA VAL A 435 -28.75 -19.13 20.56
C VAL A 435 -29.24 -18.54 19.25
N LYS A 436 -29.74 -17.31 19.32
CA LYS A 436 -30.09 -16.53 18.14
C LYS A 436 -28.87 -15.88 17.55
N ILE A 437 -28.64 -16.02 16.25
CA ILE A 437 -27.40 -15.58 15.60
C ILE A 437 -27.70 -14.49 14.57
N ILE A 438 -26.97 -13.38 14.67
CA ILE A 438 -26.91 -12.33 13.67
C ILE A 438 -25.50 -12.35 13.08
N TYR A 439 -25.38 -12.73 11.81
CA TYR A 439 -24.10 -12.85 11.13
C TYR A 439 -23.86 -11.69 10.17
N PHE A 440 -22.72 -11.03 10.31
CA PHE A 440 -22.18 -10.09 9.33
C PHE A 440 -20.98 -10.75 8.66
N GLY A 441 -20.95 -10.86 7.34
CA GLY A 441 -19.79 -11.44 6.68
C GLY A 441 -19.88 -11.43 5.17
N SER A 442 -18.74 -11.56 4.51
CA SER A 442 -18.67 -11.54 3.06
C SER A 442 -18.96 -12.90 2.42
N HIS A 443 -18.62 -13.98 3.11
CA HIS A 443 -18.66 -15.34 2.59
C HIS A 443 -19.57 -16.23 3.43
N THR A 444 -20.12 -17.24 2.76
CA THR A 444 -20.85 -18.33 3.38
C THR A 444 -19.89 -19.20 4.18
N ASN A 445 -20.20 -19.43 5.45
CA ASN A 445 -19.53 -20.38 6.34
C ASN A 445 -20.57 -21.14 7.18
N GLU A 446 -20.14 -22.05 8.07
CA GLU A 446 -21.09 -22.85 8.86
C GLU A 446 -21.99 -22.00 9.77
N VAL A 447 -21.47 -20.90 10.31
CA VAL A 447 -22.25 -19.96 11.13
C VAL A 447 -23.35 -19.27 10.31
N SER A 448 -23.02 -18.79 9.11
CA SER A 448 -23.96 -18.08 8.24
C SER A 448 -25.13 -18.96 7.78
N LYS A 449 -24.94 -20.29 7.66
CA LYS A 449 -25.97 -21.25 7.25
C LYS A 449 -27.04 -21.45 8.32
N ILE A 450 -26.67 -21.30 9.59
CA ILE A 450 -27.57 -21.50 10.74
C ILE A 450 -28.02 -20.17 11.37
N ALA A 451 -27.57 -19.03 10.84
CA ALA A 451 -27.90 -17.72 11.38
C ALA A 451 -29.37 -17.34 11.14
N ASP A 452 -30.02 -16.79 12.17
CA ASP A 452 -31.38 -16.27 12.07
C ASP A 452 -31.43 -15.01 11.20
N VAL A 453 -30.38 -14.17 11.24
CA VAL A 453 -30.26 -12.98 10.38
C VAL A 453 -28.86 -12.93 9.77
N VAL A 454 -28.79 -12.74 8.45
CA VAL A 454 -27.53 -12.60 7.70
C VAL A 454 -27.48 -11.24 7.02
N PHE A 455 -26.39 -10.52 7.26
CA PHE A 455 -26.00 -9.29 6.58
C PHE A 455 -24.76 -9.55 5.74
N PRO A 456 -24.89 -9.56 4.40
CA PRO A 456 -23.73 -9.63 3.52
C PRO A 456 -22.86 -8.37 3.67
N SER A 457 -21.62 -8.57 4.09
CA SER A 457 -20.64 -7.49 4.23
C SER A 457 -19.92 -7.23 2.92
N LEU A 458 -19.57 -5.97 2.65
CA LEU A 458 -18.72 -5.58 1.53
C LEU A 458 -17.23 -5.73 1.86
N SER A 459 -16.42 -6.16 0.89
CA SER A 459 -14.96 -6.25 1.03
C SER A 459 -14.31 -4.86 1.00
N VAL A 460 -13.03 -4.78 1.38
CA VAL A 460 -12.22 -3.54 1.33
C VAL A 460 -12.17 -2.89 -0.06
N PHE A 461 -12.46 -3.64 -1.12
CA PHE A 461 -12.47 -3.14 -2.49
C PHE A 461 -13.84 -2.61 -2.94
N GLU A 462 -14.91 -2.98 -2.23
CA GLU A 462 -16.31 -2.69 -2.57
C GLU A 462 -16.93 -1.60 -1.69
N LYS A 463 -16.26 -1.24 -0.59
CA LYS A 463 -16.67 -0.18 0.33
C LYS A 463 -15.58 0.87 0.52
N GLN A 464 -15.92 1.95 1.20
CA GLN A 464 -14.97 2.96 1.67
C GLN A 464 -14.93 2.95 3.19
N GLY A 465 -13.81 3.32 3.77
CA GLY A 465 -13.64 3.39 5.22
C GLY A 465 -12.20 3.60 5.59
N SER A 466 -11.89 3.33 6.84
CA SER A 466 -10.55 3.53 7.37
C SER A 466 -10.07 2.43 8.31
N PHE A 467 -8.75 2.29 8.40
CA PHE A 467 -8.05 1.39 9.30
C PHE A 467 -6.94 2.15 10.03
N VAL A 468 -6.62 1.69 11.24
CA VAL A 468 -5.48 2.15 12.03
C VAL A 468 -4.45 1.04 12.08
N ASN A 469 -3.30 1.30 11.46
CA ASN A 469 -2.22 0.32 11.35
C ASN A 469 -1.37 0.22 12.63
N GLN A 470 -0.36 -0.65 12.60
CA GLN A 470 0.55 -0.94 13.71
C GLN A 470 1.25 0.29 14.34
N SER A 471 1.43 1.36 13.56
CA SER A 471 2.07 2.60 14.01
C SER A 471 1.07 3.67 14.47
N PHE A 472 -0.18 3.28 14.78
CA PHE A 472 -1.29 4.20 15.10
C PHE A 472 -1.53 5.24 13.99
N ARG A 473 -1.32 4.84 12.74
CA ARG A 473 -1.61 5.69 11.58
C ARG A 473 -2.98 5.34 11.01
N LEU A 474 -3.88 6.31 11.04
CA LEU A 474 -5.19 6.24 10.42
C LEU A 474 -5.06 6.40 8.90
N GLN A 475 -5.52 5.42 8.14
CA GLN A 475 -5.46 5.38 6.68
C GLN A 475 -6.84 5.11 6.12
N LYS A 476 -7.23 5.87 5.09
CA LYS A 476 -8.49 5.66 4.38
C LYS A 476 -8.32 4.95 3.05
N PHE A 477 -9.36 4.23 2.65
CA PHE A 477 -9.51 3.61 1.34
C PHE A 477 -10.85 3.97 0.71
N GLU A 478 -10.91 3.84 -0.61
CA GLU A 478 -12.04 4.25 -1.44
C GLU A 478 -12.63 3.06 -2.20
N VAL A 479 -13.88 3.18 -2.63
CA VAL A 479 -14.58 2.13 -3.39
C VAL A 479 -13.93 1.92 -4.77
N ALA A 480 -13.38 0.73 -5.02
CA ALA A 480 -12.69 0.39 -6.27
C ALA A 480 -13.63 -0.25 -7.31
N VAL A 481 -14.54 -1.10 -6.86
CA VAL A 481 -15.55 -1.80 -7.66
C VAL A 481 -16.91 -1.77 -6.92
N PRO A 482 -18.04 -1.86 -7.62
CA PRO A 482 -19.32 -2.02 -6.95
C PRO A 482 -19.40 -3.41 -6.30
N GLY A 483 -20.02 -3.49 -5.12
CA GLY A 483 -20.37 -4.77 -4.50
C GLY A 483 -21.55 -5.47 -5.17
N PRO A 484 -21.99 -6.62 -4.64
CA PRO A 484 -23.15 -7.34 -5.14
C PRO A 484 -24.41 -6.45 -5.18
N ARG A 485 -25.25 -6.67 -6.21
CA ARG A 485 -26.43 -5.83 -6.46
C ARG A 485 -27.36 -5.83 -5.24
N GLY A 486 -27.68 -4.64 -4.74
CA GLY A 486 -28.61 -4.46 -3.61
C GLY A 486 -27.94 -4.54 -2.24
N ILE A 487 -26.66 -4.92 -2.18
CA ILE A 487 -25.88 -4.87 -0.94
C ILE A 487 -25.30 -3.47 -0.78
N LEU A 488 -25.49 -2.91 0.42
CA LEU A 488 -25.01 -1.59 0.81
C LEU A 488 -23.81 -1.75 1.74
N GLN A 489 -23.11 -0.65 1.99
CA GLN A 489 -22.04 -0.64 2.97
C GLN A 489 -22.58 -0.99 4.36
N ASP A 490 -21.83 -1.79 5.12
CA ASP A 490 -22.21 -2.32 6.42
C ASP A 490 -22.66 -1.23 7.40
N THR A 491 -22.05 -0.04 7.34
CA THR A 491 -22.43 1.13 8.15
C THR A 491 -23.90 1.53 7.96
N CYS A 492 -24.51 1.30 6.79
CA CYS A 492 -25.93 1.53 6.57
C CYS A 492 -26.80 0.56 7.39
N ALA A 493 -26.49 -0.73 7.35
CA ALA A 493 -27.20 -1.75 8.13
C ALA A 493 -27.01 -1.50 9.63
N LEU A 494 -25.78 -1.17 10.04
CA LEU A 494 -25.43 -0.91 11.42
C LEU A 494 -26.11 0.35 11.97
N GLU A 495 -26.26 1.43 11.19
CA GLU A 495 -27.08 2.60 11.58
C GLU A 495 -28.55 2.22 11.75
N MET A 496 -29.10 1.40 10.83
CA MET A 496 -30.48 0.92 10.89
C MET A 496 -30.75 0.02 12.11
N ILE A 497 -29.70 -0.56 12.71
CA ILE A 497 -29.79 -1.34 13.95
C ILE A 497 -29.54 -0.44 15.17
N ALA A 498 -28.49 0.38 15.14
CA ALA A 498 -28.06 1.17 16.28
C ALA A 498 -29.11 2.24 16.65
N ALA A 499 -29.63 3.00 15.68
CA ALA A 499 -30.58 4.08 15.95
C ALA A 499 -31.85 3.60 16.67
N PRO A 500 -32.57 2.55 16.21
CA PRO A 500 -33.78 2.06 16.88
C PRO A 500 -33.55 1.41 18.26
N LEU A 501 -32.32 1.00 18.59
CA LEU A 501 -31.98 0.55 19.94
C LEU A 501 -31.97 1.70 20.97
N ALA A 502 -31.78 2.94 20.51
CA ALA A 502 -31.92 4.16 21.33
C ALA A 502 -33.24 4.90 21.07
N ASP A 503 -34.22 4.24 20.44
CA ASP A 503 -35.50 4.84 20.00
C ASP A 503 -35.33 6.07 19.07
N GLU A 504 -34.19 6.13 18.37
CA GLU A 504 -33.89 7.13 17.34
C GLU A 504 -34.31 6.61 15.95
N LYS A 505 -34.49 7.52 14.99
CA LYS A 505 -34.73 7.16 13.59
C LYS A 505 -33.39 7.01 12.85
N PRO A 506 -33.19 5.93 12.05
CA PRO A 506 -32.01 5.80 11.21
C PRO A 506 -31.89 6.98 10.25
N VAL A 507 -30.67 7.49 10.07
CA VAL A 507 -30.37 8.56 9.12
C VAL A 507 -29.36 8.06 8.10
N ALA A 508 -29.60 8.30 6.82
CA ALA A 508 -28.59 8.05 5.79
C ALA A 508 -27.39 8.97 6.05
N CYS A 509 -26.27 8.38 6.44
CA CYS A 509 -25.05 9.10 6.79
C CYS A 509 -24.01 8.95 5.67
N THR A 510 -23.41 10.07 5.27
CA THR A 510 -22.17 10.03 4.48
C THR A 510 -21.00 9.69 5.38
N MET A 511 -19.84 9.36 4.79
CA MET A 511 -18.64 9.10 5.57
C MET A 511 -18.20 10.32 6.41
N GLU A 512 -18.46 11.54 5.92
CA GLU A 512 -18.20 12.76 6.68
C GLU A 512 -19.12 12.88 7.90
N ASP A 513 -20.40 12.51 7.77
CA ASP A 513 -21.35 12.54 8.88
C ASP A 513 -20.98 11.49 9.95
N ILE A 514 -20.55 10.30 9.52
CA ILE A 514 -20.07 9.25 10.43
C ILE A 514 -18.84 9.72 11.20
N TRP A 515 -17.85 10.30 10.50
CA TRP A 515 -16.66 10.85 11.15
C TRP A 515 -16.99 12.02 12.08
N GLY A 516 -17.96 12.87 11.74
CA GLY A 516 -18.46 13.90 12.65
C GLY A 516 -19.00 13.32 13.97
N ARG A 517 -19.66 12.16 13.92
CA ARG A 517 -20.13 11.44 15.12
C ARG A 517 -18.99 10.77 15.89
N ILE A 518 -18.05 10.14 15.18
CA ILE A 518 -16.87 9.49 15.79
C ILE A 518 -16.06 10.54 16.56
N SER A 519 -15.68 11.65 15.92
CA SER A 519 -14.86 12.69 16.52
C SER A 519 -15.54 13.41 17.69
N ALA A 520 -16.87 13.42 17.72
CA ALA A 520 -17.64 13.98 18.83
C ALA A 520 -17.74 13.03 20.04
N LYS A 521 -17.68 11.71 19.84
CA LYS A 521 -17.88 10.71 20.90
C LYS A 521 -16.59 10.03 21.37
N VAL A 522 -15.60 9.90 20.48
CA VAL A 522 -14.37 9.16 20.74
C VAL A 522 -13.22 10.16 20.84
N GLY A 523 -12.75 10.42 22.06
CA GLY A 523 -11.73 11.45 22.32
C GLY A 523 -10.42 11.23 21.56
N GLN A 524 -10.07 9.97 21.29
CA GLN A 524 -8.89 9.56 20.53
C GLN A 524 -8.93 9.99 19.05
N PHE A 525 -10.12 10.28 18.52
CA PHE A 525 -10.34 10.77 17.16
C PHE A 525 -10.81 12.24 17.15
N SER A 526 -10.64 12.97 18.26
CA SER A 526 -11.02 14.38 18.33
C SER A 526 -10.36 15.18 17.19
N GLU A 527 -11.12 16.12 16.62
CA GLU A 527 -10.70 16.99 15.51
C GLU A 527 -10.37 16.29 14.17
N VAL A 528 -10.42 14.96 14.10
CA VAL A 528 -10.25 14.23 12.84
C VAL A 528 -11.51 14.38 11.99
N THR A 529 -11.33 14.63 10.69
CA THR A 529 -12.43 14.68 9.71
C THR A 529 -12.11 13.75 8.55
N TRP A 530 -13.14 13.21 7.88
CA TRP A 530 -12.93 12.29 6.76
C TRP A 530 -12.10 12.93 5.63
N ARG A 531 -12.39 14.20 5.32
CA ARG A 531 -11.60 15.00 4.37
C ARG A 531 -10.19 15.32 4.88
N GLY A 532 -10.01 15.46 6.19
CA GLY A 532 -8.72 15.71 6.83
C GLY A 532 -7.75 14.53 6.79
N ILE A 533 -8.26 13.29 6.64
CA ILE A 533 -7.41 12.12 6.45
C ILE A 533 -6.76 12.19 5.06
N GLY A 534 -5.48 12.56 5.03
CA GLY A 534 -4.70 12.67 3.80
C GLY A 534 -4.43 11.31 3.14
N THR A 535 -3.92 11.33 1.90
CA THR A 535 -3.59 10.11 1.17
C THR A 535 -2.46 9.30 1.82
N GLN A 536 -1.63 9.93 2.63
CA GLN A 536 -0.55 9.29 3.42
C GLN A 536 -1.01 8.88 4.83
N GLY A 537 -2.30 9.07 5.14
CA GLY A 537 -2.87 8.84 6.46
C GLY A 537 -2.58 9.97 7.45
N HIS A 538 -3.07 9.79 8.67
CA HIS A 538 -2.95 10.72 9.79
C HIS A 538 -2.40 9.97 11.01
N THR A 539 -1.40 10.52 11.69
CA THR A 539 -0.81 9.90 12.89
C THR A 539 -1.70 10.20 14.09
N LEU A 540 -2.08 9.17 14.86
CA LEU A 540 -2.86 9.32 16.09
C LEU A 540 -1.96 9.20 17.32
N ASP A 541 -2.47 9.69 18.46
CA ASP A 541 -1.82 9.51 19.75
C ASP A 541 -1.96 8.05 20.22
N ALA A 542 -0.81 7.42 20.50
CA ALA A 542 -0.71 6.04 20.93
C ALA A 542 -0.50 5.90 22.45
N THR A 543 -0.33 7.01 23.19
CA THR A 543 0.19 7.03 24.57
C THR A 543 -0.56 6.10 25.51
N ALA A 544 -1.90 6.07 25.42
CA ALA A 544 -2.73 5.24 26.29
C ALA A 544 -2.59 3.72 26.07
N PHE A 545 -1.96 3.29 24.97
CA PHE A 545 -1.93 1.90 24.53
C PHE A 545 -0.51 1.31 24.48
N LEU A 546 0.52 2.09 24.85
CA LEU A 546 1.94 1.69 24.73
C LEU A 546 2.35 0.51 25.61
N ASP A 547 1.57 0.22 26.66
CA ASP A 547 1.84 -0.88 27.59
C ASP A 547 1.11 -2.18 27.23
N LEU A 548 0.28 -2.17 26.18
CA LEU A 548 -0.35 -3.39 25.70
C LEU A 548 0.66 -4.31 24.99
N PRO A 549 0.59 -5.64 25.21
CA PRO A 549 1.55 -6.61 24.69
C PRO A 549 1.26 -6.97 23.22
N PHE A 550 1.41 -5.99 22.35
CA PHE A 550 1.29 -6.15 20.90
C PHE A 550 2.28 -7.22 20.38
N PRO A 551 1.86 -8.14 19.48
CA PRO A 551 2.68 -9.28 19.06
C PRO A 551 3.72 -8.91 18.00
N GLU A 552 3.63 -7.73 17.39
CA GLU A 552 4.48 -7.36 16.26
C GLU A 552 5.95 -7.26 16.65
N THR A 553 6.81 -7.83 15.81
CA THR A 553 8.26 -7.65 15.94
C THR A 553 8.75 -6.53 15.02
N LYS A 554 10.05 -6.24 15.09
CA LYS A 554 10.68 -5.24 14.23
C LYS A 554 10.54 -5.64 12.76
N ASN A 555 9.97 -4.74 11.96
CA ASN A 555 9.82 -4.90 10.52
C ASN A 555 10.32 -3.65 9.75
N LEU A 556 10.05 -3.56 8.44
CA LEU A 556 10.64 -2.54 7.55
C LEU A 556 10.46 -1.11 8.05
N LYS A 557 9.29 -0.80 8.64
CA LYS A 557 8.90 0.58 9.05
C LYS A 557 8.45 0.70 10.49
N PHE A 558 8.48 -0.40 11.24
CA PHE A 558 8.04 -0.42 12.61
C PHE A 558 9.04 -1.16 13.47
N ASP A 559 9.52 -0.47 14.51
CA ASP A 559 10.32 -1.06 15.57
C ASP A 559 9.56 -0.78 16.87
N PRO A 560 8.94 -1.80 17.51
CA PRO A 560 8.10 -1.60 18.68
C PRO A 560 8.83 -0.87 19.83
N VAL A 561 10.12 -1.14 20.02
CA VAL A 561 10.93 -0.52 21.08
C VAL A 561 11.16 0.95 20.77
N ALA A 562 11.64 1.26 19.56
CA ALA A 562 11.88 2.64 19.15
C ALA A 562 10.57 3.45 19.07
N PHE A 563 9.46 2.81 18.68
CA PHE A 563 8.14 3.43 18.67
C PHE A 563 7.71 3.82 20.09
N LYS A 564 7.85 2.91 21.06
CA LYS A 564 7.50 3.18 22.46
C LYS A 564 8.35 4.31 23.05
N GLU A 565 9.67 4.31 22.80
CA GLU A 565 10.57 5.38 23.24
C GLU A 565 10.21 6.74 22.62
N ALA A 566 9.86 6.77 21.33
CA ALA A 566 9.49 7.98 20.62
C ALA A 566 8.18 8.60 21.12
N GLN A 567 7.27 7.78 21.66
CA GLN A 567 5.98 8.23 22.23
C GLN A 567 6.08 8.56 23.72
N ALA A 568 7.01 7.93 24.46
CA ALA A 568 7.23 8.20 25.88
C ALA A 568 7.97 9.53 26.15
N THR A 569 8.62 10.11 25.15
CA THR A 569 9.31 11.40 25.27
C THR A 569 8.30 12.54 25.12
N PRO A 570 8.06 13.38 26.15
CA PRO A 570 7.10 14.48 26.04
C PRO A 570 7.51 15.43 24.91
N ALA A 571 6.53 15.92 24.16
CA ALA A 571 6.74 16.96 23.15
C ALA A 571 7.22 18.26 23.84
N GLY A 572 8.53 18.41 24.01
CA GLY A 572 9.14 19.62 24.60
C GLY A 572 10.39 19.43 25.45
N ALA A 573 11.06 18.27 25.41
CA ALA A 573 12.41 18.11 25.99
C ALA A 573 13.50 18.42 24.95
#